data_AF-A0A9W6I166-F1
#
_entry.id   AF-A0A9W6I166-F1
#
_cell.length_a   1.000
_cell.length_b   1.000
_cell.length_c   1.000
_cell.angle_alpha   90.00
_cell.angle_beta   90.00
_cell.angle_gamma   90.00
#
_symmetry.space_group_name_H-M   'P 1'
#
loop_
_entity.id
_entity.type
_entity.pdbx_description
1 polymer ?
#
loop_
_entity_poly.entity_id
_entity_poly.type
_entity_poly.pdbx_seq_one_letter_code
_entity_poly.pdbx_strand_id
1 'polypeptide(L)'
;MTPDGDYGVPGSLAKVLADVAAERVAQDVMWGIQDIDDGTGPWHAADADRAKEDVGEASREGRLTWRHILREEVLEAFAEDGPDALRTELVQVAAVAVKWVQALDRRGGTLPVAGGRPFAPHALKVTAEEAEDAAEEAEDAAAGRAEDGAGDVAGEGR
;
A
#
# COMPACT_ATOMS: atom_id res chain seq x y z
N MET A 1 14.46 4.63 -11.81
CA MET A 1 14.51 5.72 -10.81
C MET A 1 13.90 5.15 -9.55
N THR A 2 14.69 4.97 -8.49
CA THR A 2 14.16 4.47 -7.22
C THR A 2 13.12 5.48 -6.72
N PRO A 3 11.91 5.07 -6.32
CA PRO A 3 10.97 6.00 -5.72
C PRO A 3 11.51 6.38 -4.33
N ASP A 4 12.03 7.61 -4.21
CA ASP A 4 12.67 8.12 -3.00
C ASP A 4 11.68 8.39 -1.83
N GLY A 5 10.44 7.89 -1.92
CA GLY A 5 9.38 8.07 -0.92
C GLY A 5 8.89 9.53 -0.77
N ASP A 6 9.40 10.45 -1.56
CA ASP A 6 9.05 11.88 -1.58
C ASP A 6 7.61 12.18 -2.02
N TYR A 7 6.87 11.15 -2.42
CA TYR A 7 5.44 11.22 -2.73
C TYR A 7 5.04 12.40 -3.63
N GLY A 8 5.88 12.72 -4.61
CA GLY A 8 5.67 13.77 -5.61
C GLY A 8 6.21 15.15 -5.23
N VAL A 9 6.88 15.30 -4.09
CA VAL A 9 7.52 16.56 -3.68
C VAL A 9 8.95 16.28 -3.19
N PRO A 10 9.98 16.69 -3.96
CA PRO A 10 11.38 16.44 -3.61
C PRO A 10 11.75 16.92 -2.20
N GLY A 11 12.41 16.06 -1.43
CA GLY A 11 12.86 16.33 -0.06
C GLY A 11 11.76 16.31 1.00
N SER A 12 10.50 16.03 0.63
CA SER A 12 9.40 15.99 1.60
C SER A 12 9.54 14.83 2.59
N LEU A 13 10.07 13.68 2.16
CA LEU A 13 10.29 12.55 3.05
C LEU A 13 11.32 12.92 4.12
N ALA A 14 12.46 13.47 3.69
CA ALA A 14 13.54 13.87 4.59
C ALA A 14 13.07 14.90 5.63
N LYS A 15 12.23 15.86 5.22
CA LYS A 15 11.64 16.85 6.13
C LYS A 15 10.79 16.18 7.21
N VAL A 16 9.82 15.36 6.82
CA VAL A 16 8.90 14.72 7.78
C VAL A 16 9.64 13.74 8.70
N LEU A 17 10.64 13.02 8.21
CA LEU A 17 11.47 12.16 9.05
C LEU A 17 12.29 12.97 10.07
N ALA A 18 12.74 14.18 9.73
CA ALA A 18 13.39 15.07 10.68
C ALA A 18 12.42 15.54 11.78
N ASP A 19 11.16 15.84 11.43
CA ASP A 19 10.13 16.20 12.41
C ASP A 19 9.84 15.03 13.36
N VAL A 20 9.73 13.80 12.84
CA VAL A 20 9.55 12.58 13.65
C VAL A 20 10.74 12.34 14.58
N ALA A 21 11.97 12.52 14.08
CA ALA A 21 13.17 12.37 14.90
C ALA A 21 13.22 13.41 16.03
N ALA A 22 12.86 14.67 15.75
CA ALA A 22 12.80 15.73 16.74
C ALA A 22 11.76 15.42 17.84
N GLU A 23 10.59 14.91 17.47
CA GLU A 23 9.57 14.47 18.42
C GLU A 23 10.11 13.33 19.30
N ARG A 24 10.77 12.31 18.73
CA ARG A 24 11.34 11.22 19.54
C ARG A 24 12.37 11.69 20.55
N VAL A 25 13.21 12.66 20.20
CA VAL A 25 14.13 13.29 21.15
C VAL A 25 13.37 13.99 22.28
N ALA A 26 12.30 14.73 21.97
CA ALA A 26 11.49 15.41 22.98
C ALA A 26 10.81 14.44 23.95
N GLN A 27 10.30 13.34 23.42
CA GLN A 27 9.68 12.27 24.21
C GLN A 27 10.70 11.54 25.08
N ASP A 28 11.92 11.28 24.59
CA ASP A 28 13.00 10.69 25.41
C ASP A 28 13.39 11.60 26.57
N VAL A 29 13.40 12.92 26.36
CA VAL A 29 13.61 13.90 27.43
C VAL A 29 12.46 13.86 28.44
N MET A 30 11.22 13.66 27.98
CA MET A 30 10.04 13.71 28.84
C MET A 30 9.82 12.42 29.64
N TRP A 31 10.04 11.27 29.03
CA TRP A 31 9.63 9.97 29.57
C TRP A 31 10.78 8.95 29.71
N GLY A 32 11.97 9.23 29.14
CA GLY A 32 13.11 8.32 29.20
C GLY A 32 12.86 6.98 28.51
N ILE A 33 13.63 5.96 28.91
CA ILE A 33 13.43 4.59 28.43
C ILE A 33 12.10 4.06 28.98
N GLN A 34 11.29 3.47 28.10
CA GLN A 34 10.07 2.75 28.44
C GLN A 34 10.23 1.31 27.95
N ASP A 35 10.03 0.36 28.85
CA ASP A 35 10.05 -1.08 28.57
C ASP A 35 8.74 -1.65 29.14
N ILE A 36 7.72 -1.66 28.29
CA ILE A 36 6.34 -2.02 28.62
C ILE A 36 5.87 -3.10 27.66
N ASP A 37 4.97 -3.97 28.14
CA ASP A 37 4.40 -5.04 27.32
C ASP A 37 3.65 -4.48 26.11
N ASP A 38 3.74 -5.17 24.97
CA ASP A 38 3.17 -4.73 23.69
C ASP A 38 1.64 -4.58 23.73
N GLY A 39 0.95 -5.45 24.47
CA GLY A 39 -0.52 -5.46 24.56
C GLY A 39 -1.24 -5.85 23.26
N THR A 40 -0.53 -6.42 22.29
CA THR A 40 -1.05 -6.90 21.00
C THR A 40 -1.31 -8.41 21.04
N GLY A 41 -2.09 -8.91 20.08
CA GLY A 41 -2.33 -10.34 19.91
C GLY A 41 -3.61 -10.68 19.15
N PRO A 42 -3.88 -11.98 18.94
CA PRO A 42 -4.90 -12.46 18.02
C PRO A 42 -6.34 -12.09 18.40
N TRP A 43 -6.59 -11.62 19.63
CA TRP A 43 -7.91 -11.12 20.04
C TRP A 43 -8.30 -9.81 19.32
N HIS A 44 -7.38 -9.14 18.65
CA HIS A 44 -7.65 -7.97 17.79
C HIS A 44 -7.96 -8.33 16.33
N ALA A 45 -7.83 -9.60 15.91
CA ALA A 45 -7.98 -10.00 14.51
C ALA A 45 -9.34 -9.60 13.89
N ALA A 46 -10.44 -9.74 14.65
CA ALA A 46 -11.77 -9.36 14.16
C ALA A 46 -11.91 -7.85 13.88
N ASP A 47 -11.15 -7.00 14.58
CA ASP A 47 -11.13 -5.56 14.32
C ASP A 47 -10.23 -5.21 13.14
N ALA A 48 -9.11 -5.92 12.96
CA ALA A 48 -8.24 -5.81 11.79
C ALA A 48 -8.98 -6.19 10.50
N ASP A 49 -9.63 -7.36 10.47
CA ASP A 49 -10.40 -7.84 9.32
C ASP A 49 -11.47 -6.83 8.90
N ARG A 50 -12.21 -6.28 9.87
CA ARG A 50 -13.24 -5.27 9.61
C ARG A 50 -12.65 -3.95 9.10
N ALA A 51 -11.48 -3.55 9.55
CA ALA A 51 -10.82 -2.34 9.04
C ALA A 51 -10.37 -2.51 7.58
N LYS A 52 -9.91 -3.70 7.22
CA LYS A 52 -9.56 -4.09 5.85
C LYS A 52 -10.78 -4.10 4.93
N GLU A 53 -11.90 -4.65 5.41
CA GLU A 53 -13.19 -4.56 4.71
C GLU A 53 -13.63 -3.10 4.49
N ASP A 54 -13.56 -2.26 5.53
CA ASP A 54 -13.90 -0.83 5.47
C ASP A 54 -13.05 -0.10 4.41
N VAL A 55 -11.75 -0.42 4.32
CA VAL A 55 -10.83 0.13 3.32
C VAL A 55 -11.22 -0.32 1.92
N GLY A 56 -11.47 -1.62 1.73
CA GLY A 56 -11.91 -2.18 0.45
C GLY A 56 -13.21 -1.54 -0.05
N GLU A 57 -14.22 -1.42 0.83
CA GLU A 57 -15.49 -0.78 0.50
C GLU A 57 -15.31 0.71 0.19
N ALA A 58 -14.62 1.45 1.05
CA ALA A 58 -14.39 2.88 0.85
C ALA A 58 -13.60 3.16 -0.43
N SER A 59 -12.64 2.30 -0.78
CA SER A 59 -11.89 2.36 -2.04
C SER A 59 -12.81 2.16 -3.24
N ARG A 60 -13.60 1.08 -3.24
CA ARG A 60 -14.56 0.76 -4.32
C ARG A 60 -15.57 1.88 -4.57
N GLU A 61 -15.93 2.62 -3.53
CA GLU A 61 -16.92 3.71 -3.59
C GLU A 61 -16.30 5.10 -3.80
N GLY A 62 -14.98 5.21 -3.93
CA GLY A 62 -14.29 6.50 -4.07
C GLY A 62 -14.38 7.38 -2.81
N ARG A 63 -14.62 6.77 -1.65
CA ARG A 63 -14.70 7.42 -0.32
C ARG A 63 -13.48 7.13 0.56
N LEU A 64 -12.43 6.54 0.02
CA LEU A 64 -11.21 6.20 0.76
C LEU A 64 -10.59 7.45 1.37
N THR A 65 -10.16 7.34 2.63
CA THR A 65 -9.54 8.44 3.37
C THR A 65 -8.29 7.94 4.07
N TRP A 66 -7.38 8.85 4.41
CA TRP A 66 -6.21 8.53 5.22
C TRP A 66 -6.56 7.90 6.57
N ARG A 67 -7.71 8.26 7.16
CA ARG A 67 -8.22 7.63 8.39
C ARG A 67 -8.47 6.14 8.20
N HIS A 68 -9.01 5.74 7.05
CA HIS A 68 -9.26 4.31 6.77
C HIS A 68 -7.94 3.55 6.72
N ILE A 69 -6.98 4.06 5.95
CA ILE A 69 -5.66 3.43 5.76
C ILE A 69 -4.90 3.36 7.10
N LEU A 70 -4.76 4.48 7.82
CA LEU A 70 -4.02 4.46 9.09
C LEU A 70 -4.69 3.54 10.13
N ARG A 71 -6.03 3.49 10.15
CA ARG A 71 -6.76 2.61 11.06
C ARG A 71 -6.54 1.13 10.73
N GLU A 72 -6.50 0.77 9.46
CA GLU A 72 -6.20 -0.60 9.01
C GLU A 72 -4.83 -1.04 9.53
N GLU A 73 -3.77 -0.31 9.21
CA GLU A 73 -2.40 -0.66 9.62
C GLU A 73 -2.24 -0.74 11.15
N VAL A 74 -2.90 0.15 11.90
CA VAL A 74 -2.86 0.10 13.38
C VAL A 74 -3.54 -1.15 13.91
N LEU A 75 -4.66 -1.55 13.32
CA LEU A 75 -5.39 -2.73 13.78
C LEU A 75 -4.74 -4.04 13.31
N GLU A 76 -4.10 -4.06 12.14
CA GLU A 76 -3.22 -5.16 11.73
C GLU A 76 -2.05 -5.30 12.72
N ALA A 77 -1.36 -4.20 13.08
CA ALA A 77 -0.32 -4.24 14.12
C ALA A 77 -0.84 -4.75 15.48
N PHE A 78 -2.04 -4.34 15.90
CA PHE A 78 -2.62 -4.83 17.16
C PHE A 78 -2.97 -6.33 17.14
N ALA A 79 -3.22 -6.91 15.97
CA ALA A 79 -3.51 -8.32 15.83
C ALA A 79 -2.26 -9.23 15.89
N GLU A 80 -1.06 -8.66 15.82
CA GLU A 80 0.19 -9.41 15.82
C GLU A 80 0.58 -9.96 17.20
N ASP A 81 1.10 -11.20 17.21
CA ASP A 81 1.54 -11.95 18.41
C ASP A 81 3.06 -12.26 18.39
N GLY A 82 3.74 -11.88 17.32
CA GLY A 82 5.18 -12.13 17.12
C GLY A 82 5.96 -10.83 17.00
N PRO A 83 7.13 -10.69 17.65
CA PRO A 83 7.87 -9.42 17.68
C PRO A 83 8.34 -8.95 16.29
N ASP A 84 8.76 -9.87 15.42
CA ASP A 84 9.20 -9.52 14.06
C ASP A 84 8.04 -9.08 13.16
N ALA A 85 6.87 -9.71 13.32
CA ALA A 85 5.66 -9.37 12.59
C ALA A 85 5.11 -8.03 13.08
N LEU A 86 4.99 -7.85 14.41
CA LEU A 86 4.60 -6.59 15.03
C LEU A 86 5.52 -5.44 14.59
N ARG A 87 6.84 -5.66 14.56
CA ARG A 87 7.79 -4.64 14.07
C ARG A 87 7.50 -4.26 12.62
N THR A 88 7.15 -5.22 11.77
CA THR A 88 6.84 -4.98 10.36
C THR A 88 5.62 -4.09 10.21
N GLU A 89 4.53 -4.44 10.91
CA GLU A 89 3.30 -3.66 10.88
C GLU A 89 3.47 -2.26 11.51
N LEU A 90 4.21 -2.13 12.61
CA LEU A 90 4.52 -0.82 13.20
C LEU A 90 5.33 0.09 12.25
N VAL A 91 6.20 -0.48 11.42
CA VAL A 91 6.89 0.27 10.37
C VAL A 91 5.90 0.73 9.29
N GLN A 92 4.93 -0.10 8.91
CA GLN A 92 3.86 0.31 7.97
C GLN A 92 3.00 1.43 8.55
N VAL A 93 2.59 1.34 9.82
CA VAL A 93 1.88 2.41 10.54
C VAL A 93 2.66 3.73 10.47
N ALA A 94 3.96 3.69 10.80
CA ALA A 94 4.81 4.87 10.73
C ALA A 94 4.92 5.42 9.29
N ALA A 95 5.07 4.54 8.29
CA ALA A 95 5.13 4.93 6.89
C ALA A 95 3.84 5.60 6.41
N VAL A 96 2.66 5.09 6.78
CA VAL A 96 1.36 5.69 6.44
C VAL A 96 1.17 7.03 7.14
N ALA A 97 1.57 7.15 8.41
CA ALA A 97 1.53 8.42 9.13
C ALA A 97 2.42 9.48 8.45
N VAL A 98 3.67 9.14 8.12
CA VAL A 98 4.59 10.01 7.37
C VAL A 98 3.99 10.43 6.03
N LYS A 99 3.43 9.47 5.27
CA LYS A 99 2.80 9.73 3.97
C LYS A 99 1.60 10.68 4.10
N TRP A 100 0.82 10.55 5.16
CA TRP A 100 -0.31 11.45 5.42
C TRP A 100 0.17 12.87 5.77
N VAL A 101 1.23 13.01 6.57
CA VAL A 101 1.86 14.32 6.85
C VAL A 101 2.37 14.97 5.56
N GLN A 102 3.08 14.25 4.70
CA GLN A 102 3.51 14.76 3.38
C GLN A 102 2.31 15.23 2.54
N ALA A 103 1.19 14.50 2.60
CA ALA A 103 -0.03 14.89 1.90
C ALA A 103 -0.67 16.16 2.49
N LEU A 104 -0.63 16.35 3.81
CA LEU A 104 -1.06 17.59 4.49
C LEU A 104 -0.17 18.76 4.09
N ASP A 105 1.15 18.57 4.15
CA ASP A 105 2.14 19.59 3.83
C ASP A 105 2.00 20.11 2.40
N ARG A 106 1.81 19.19 1.45
CA ARG A 106 1.53 19.54 0.05
C ARG A 106 0.22 20.32 -0.11
N ARG A 107 -0.84 19.98 0.65
CA ARG A 107 -2.12 20.72 0.62
C ARG A 107 -2.01 22.10 1.27
N GLY A 108 -1.22 22.21 2.34
CA GLY A 108 -1.02 23.44 3.11
C GLY A 108 -0.01 24.42 2.50
N GLY A 109 0.70 24.03 1.44
CA GLY A 109 1.73 24.86 0.79
C GLY A 109 2.99 25.04 1.64
N THR A 110 3.20 24.21 2.66
CA THR A 110 4.41 24.21 3.52
C THR A 110 5.60 23.50 2.84
N LEU A 111 5.39 22.98 1.64
CA LEU A 111 6.44 22.52 0.73
C LEU A 111 6.50 23.43 -0.49
N PRO A 112 7.70 23.87 -0.91
CA PRO A 112 7.83 24.74 -2.07
C PRO A 112 7.32 24.03 -3.33
N VAL A 113 6.40 24.67 -4.05
CA VAL A 113 6.01 24.25 -5.39
C VAL A 113 7.21 24.48 -6.30
N ALA A 114 7.97 23.43 -6.59
CA ALA A 114 8.91 23.48 -7.71
C ALA A 114 8.09 23.54 -9.01
N GLY A 115 7.99 24.73 -9.60
CA GLY A 115 7.65 24.96 -11.01
C GLY A 115 6.39 24.24 -11.52
N GLY A 116 5.24 24.90 -11.39
CA GLY A 116 3.95 24.36 -11.76
C GLY A 116 3.83 23.81 -13.20
N ARG A 117 3.13 22.68 -13.29
CA ARG A 117 2.08 22.47 -14.28
C ARG A 117 0.79 22.09 -13.55
N PRO A 118 -0.39 22.52 -14.03
CA PRO A 118 -1.66 22.05 -13.48
C PRO A 118 -1.79 20.53 -13.66
N PHE A 119 -2.27 19.87 -12.62
CA PHE A 119 -2.65 18.46 -12.62
C PHE A 119 -3.83 18.25 -13.59
N ALA A 120 -3.62 17.45 -14.64
CA ALA A 120 -4.70 16.96 -15.49
C ALA A 120 -5.15 15.59 -14.92
N PRO A 121 -6.42 15.42 -14.50
CA PRO A 121 -6.91 14.12 -14.09
C PRO A 121 -7.28 13.30 -15.34
N HIS A 122 -6.51 12.25 -15.61
CA HIS A 122 -6.92 10.91 -16.06
C HIS A 122 -5.78 10.23 -16.83
N ALA A 123 -5.31 9.10 -16.29
CA ALA A 123 -5.40 7.80 -16.94
C ALA A 123 -4.57 6.79 -16.15
N LEU A 124 -5.22 5.76 -15.63
CA LEU A 124 -4.64 4.42 -15.66
C LEU A 124 -3.99 4.23 -17.03
N LYS A 125 -2.68 4.04 -17.07
CA LYS A 125 -1.98 3.50 -18.23
C LYS A 125 -1.11 2.36 -17.72
N VAL A 126 -1.67 1.17 -17.89
CA VAL A 126 -0.96 -0.10 -18.07
C VAL A 126 0.33 0.17 -18.86
N THR A 127 1.46 -0.32 -18.38
CA THR A 127 2.73 -0.14 -19.09
C THR A 127 2.77 -1.03 -20.33
N ALA A 128 3.55 -0.65 -21.36
CA ALA A 128 3.70 -1.45 -22.58
C ALA A 128 4.20 -2.88 -22.28
N GLU A 129 4.92 -3.06 -21.18
CA GLU A 129 5.40 -4.36 -20.67
C GLU A 129 4.23 -5.25 -20.22
N GLU A 130 3.21 -4.68 -19.53
CA GLU A 130 2.00 -5.42 -19.11
C GLU A 130 1.06 -5.71 -20.29
N ALA A 131 1.19 -4.98 -21.41
CA ALA A 131 0.45 -5.24 -22.64
C ALA A 131 1.14 -6.28 -23.54
N GLU A 132 2.46 -6.44 -23.43
CA GLU A 132 3.23 -7.49 -24.11
C GLU A 132 3.05 -8.84 -23.41
N ASP A 133 3.11 -8.89 -22.07
CA ASP A 133 2.87 -10.11 -21.29
C ASP A 133 1.44 -10.65 -21.47
N ALA A 134 0.44 -9.76 -21.51
CA ALA A 134 -0.95 -10.15 -21.74
C ALA A 134 -1.24 -10.60 -23.19
N ALA A 135 -0.39 -10.23 -24.16
CA ALA A 135 -0.50 -10.67 -25.55
C ALA A 135 0.13 -12.06 -25.74
N GLU A 136 1.25 -12.35 -25.06
CA GLU A 136 1.93 -13.65 -25.09
C GLU A 136 1.08 -14.75 -24.42
N GLU A 137 0.44 -14.45 -23.28
CA GLU A 137 -0.49 -15.39 -22.61
C GLU A 137 -1.75 -15.69 -23.46
N ALA A 138 -2.19 -14.74 -24.30
CA ALA A 138 -3.36 -14.91 -25.16
C ALA A 138 -3.05 -15.74 -26.43
N GLU A 139 -1.84 -15.66 -26.97
CA GLU A 139 -1.40 -16.52 -28.09
C GLU A 139 -1.18 -17.98 -27.65
N ASP A 140 -0.59 -18.21 -26.47
CA ASP A 140 -0.39 -19.57 -25.93
C ASP A 140 -1.74 -20.25 -25.61
N ALA A 141 -2.71 -19.50 -25.08
CA ALA A 141 -4.07 -20.00 -24.85
C ALA A 141 -4.85 -20.29 -26.15
N ALA A 142 -4.52 -19.61 -27.26
CA ALA A 142 -5.11 -19.86 -28.57
C ALA A 142 -4.44 -21.05 -29.30
N ALA A 143 -3.13 -21.22 -29.14
CA ALA A 143 -2.39 -22.37 -29.67
C ALA A 143 -2.77 -23.69 -28.96
N GLY A 144 -2.97 -23.66 -27.64
CA GLY A 144 -3.42 -24.83 -26.86
C GLY A 144 -4.86 -25.29 -27.17
N ARG A 145 -5.70 -24.45 -27.78
CA ARG A 145 -7.06 -24.83 -28.22
C ARG A 145 -7.13 -25.38 -29.65
N ALA A 146 -6.05 -25.26 -30.43
CA ALA A 146 -5.99 -25.81 -31.79
C ALA A 146 -5.52 -27.28 -31.83
N GLU A 147 -4.84 -27.77 -30.79
CA GLU A 147 -4.38 -29.17 -30.72
C GLU A 147 -5.41 -30.16 -30.13
N ASP A 148 -6.43 -29.67 -29.41
CA ASP A 148 -7.53 -30.49 -28.87
C ASP A 148 -8.69 -30.74 -29.87
N GLY A 149 -8.57 -30.21 -31.10
CA GLY A 149 -9.62 -30.23 -32.13
C GLY A 149 -9.40 -31.18 -33.32
N ALA A 150 -8.32 -31.96 -33.34
CA ALA A 150 -7.99 -32.87 -34.45
C ALA A 150 -7.71 -34.31 -33.96
N GLY A 151 -8.78 -35.00 -33.55
CA GLY A 151 -8.72 -36.36 -32.97
C GLY A 151 -9.91 -37.24 -33.33
N ASP A 152 -10.21 -37.29 -34.61
CA ASP A 152 -10.77 -38.41 -35.37
C ASP A 152 -12.19 -38.96 -35.11
N VAL A 153 -12.83 -39.16 -36.26
CA VAL A 153 -14.17 -39.64 -36.55
C VAL A 153 -14.03 -41.08 -37.05
N ALA A 154 -15.09 -41.89 -36.90
CA ALA A 154 -15.30 -43.23 -37.48
C ALA A 154 -14.62 -44.39 -36.72
N GLY A 155 -15.22 -45.57 -36.55
CA GLY A 155 -16.45 -46.15 -37.07
C GLY A 155 -16.35 -47.68 -36.95
N GLU A 156 -17.45 -48.30 -36.51
CA GLU A 156 -17.92 -49.68 -36.75
C GLU A 156 -16.98 -50.90 -36.80
N GLY A 157 -17.39 -51.95 -36.07
CA GLY A 157 -17.45 -53.32 -36.61
C GLY A 157 -16.85 -54.42 -35.73
N ARG A 158 -17.68 -55.16 -34.98
CA ARG A 158 -18.12 -56.55 -35.27
C ARG A 158 -18.97 -57.14 -34.15
#